data_AF-X1LUE0-F1
#
_entry.id   AF-X1LUE0-F1
#
_cell.length_a   1.000
_cell.length_b   1.000
_cell.length_c   1.000
_cell.angle_alpha   90.00
_cell.angle_beta   90.00
_cell.angle_gamma   90.00
#
_symmetry.space_group_name_H-M   'P 1'
#
loop_
_entity.id
_entity.type
_entity.pdbx_description
1 polymer ?
#
loop_
_entity_poly.entity_id
_entity_poly.type
_entity_poly.pdbx_seq_one_letter_code
_entity_poly.pdbx_strand_id
1 'polypeptide(L)'
;MGFADDVIESAWLRAGGQCKCTRIGHRHKGQCNQQLFKAARGKDTPLGWEAHHVTAGGPDTLSNCEILCQSCHKQTGSYGG
;
A
#
# COMPACT_ATOMS: atom_id res chain seq x y z
N MET A 1 9.22 -8.68 -9.05
CA MET A 1 10.22 -8.22 -8.06
C MET A 1 9.52 -7.29 -7.09
N GLY A 2 9.80 -7.43 -5.81
CA GLY A 2 9.16 -6.66 -4.75
C GLY A 2 10.20 -5.88 -3.94
N PHE A 3 9.73 -4.89 -3.19
CA PHE A 3 10.56 -4.10 -2.29
C PHE A 3 11.34 -4.99 -1.31
N ALA A 4 12.54 -4.54 -0.94
CA ALA A 4 13.29 -5.12 0.16
C ALA A 4 12.55 -4.91 1.49
N ASP A 5 12.74 -5.81 2.46
CA ASP A 5 11.97 -5.78 3.70
C ASP A 5 12.27 -4.52 4.54
N ASP A 6 13.48 -3.97 4.45
CA ASP A 6 13.86 -2.70 5.07
C ASP A 6 13.06 -1.51 4.50
N VAL A 7 12.83 -1.52 3.19
CA VAL A 7 12.05 -0.49 2.49
C VAL A 7 10.58 -0.58 2.91
N ILE A 8 10.05 -1.81 3.03
CA ILE A 8 8.68 -2.04 3.46
C ILE A 8 8.48 -1.63 4.92
N GLU A 9 9.42 -1.97 5.80
CA GLU A 9 9.34 -1.58 7.20
C GLU A 9 9.42 -0.06 7.35
N SER A 10 10.33 0.60 6.62
CA SER A 10 10.44 2.05 6.61
C SER A 10 9.18 2.72 6.06
N ALA A 11 8.59 2.17 5.00
CA ALA A 11 7.34 2.65 4.43
C ALA A 11 6.16 2.46 5.40
N TRP A 12 6.13 1.34 6.12
CA TRP A 12 5.14 1.05 7.15
C TRP A 12 5.22 2.04 8.32
N LEU A 13 6.43 2.30 8.82
CA LEU A 13 6.66 3.28 9.89
C LEU A 13 6.23 4.68 9.44
N ARG A 14 6.55 5.08 8.20
CA ARG A 14 6.07 6.32 7.59
C ARG A 14 4.54 6.35 7.42
N ALA A 15 3.94 5.18 7.15
CA ALA A 15 2.50 5.05 7.00
C ALA A 15 1.77 5.16 8.34
N GLY A 16 2.40 4.75 9.44
CA GLY A 16 1.83 4.81 10.78
C GLY A 16 0.60 3.89 10.94
N GLY A 17 0.60 2.75 10.24
CA GLY A 17 -0.54 1.82 10.26
C GLY A 17 -1.80 2.35 9.57
N GLN A 18 -1.65 3.27 8.61
CA GLN A 18 -2.77 3.82 7.85
C GLN A 18 -2.52 3.69 6.35
N CYS A 19 -3.59 3.52 5.61
CA CYS A 19 -3.53 3.52 4.15
C CYS A 19 -3.03 4.88 3.64
N LYS A 20 -2.04 4.87 2.74
CA LYS A 20 -1.51 6.07 2.09
C LYS A 20 -2.05 6.28 0.68
N CYS A 21 -3.11 5.56 0.31
CA CYS A 21 -3.77 5.76 -0.97
C CYS A 21 -4.31 7.18 -1.09
N THR A 22 -3.87 7.89 -2.13
CA THR A 22 -4.39 9.22 -2.54
C THR A 22 -5.13 9.17 -3.87
N ARG A 23 -5.25 7.97 -4.46
CA ARG A 23 -5.92 7.78 -5.76
C ARG A 23 -7.41 8.12 -5.64
N ILE A 24 -7.88 9.04 -6.47
CA ILE A 24 -9.29 9.38 -6.58
C ILE A 24 -10.02 8.39 -7.49
N GLY A 25 -11.34 8.29 -7.36
CA GLY A 25 -12.17 7.45 -8.23
C GLY A 25 -12.47 6.05 -7.69
N HIS A 26 -12.24 5.81 -6.39
CA HIS A 26 -12.73 4.59 -5.73
C HIS A 26 -13.20 4.88 -4.30
N ARG A 27 -13.18 3.86 -3.43
CA ARG A 27 -13.78 3.74 -2.09
C ARG A 27 -13.47 4.85 -1.06
N HIS A 28 -12.76 5.92 -1.44
CA HIS A 28 -12.51 7.13 -0.66
C HIS A 28 -12.49 8.39 -1.55
N LYS A 29 -12.92 9.53 -0.99
CA LYS A 29 -12.82 10.86 -1.63
C LYS A 29 -11.65 11.65 -1.02
N GLY A 30 -10.41 11.34 -1.43
CA GLY A 30 -9.20 11.98 -0.88
C GLY A 30 -8.16 10.95 -0.44
N GLN A 31 -7.56 11.13 0.75
CA GLN A 31 -6.69 10.11 1.35
C GLN A 31 -7.52 9.03 2.05
N CYS A 32 -7.16 7.76 1.86
CA CYS A 32 -7.80 6.66 2.56
C CYS A 32 -7.45 6.69 4.06
N ASN A 33 -8.46 6.66 4.94
CA ASN A 33 -8.29 6.62 6.40
C ASN A 33 -8.42 5.20 6.99
N GLN A 34 -8.17 4.16 6.18
CA GLN A 34 -8.28 2.78 6.64
C GLN A 34 -7.13 2.46 7.62
N GLN A 35 -7.48 1.89 8.77
CA GLN A 35 -6.51 1.37 9.73
C GLN A 35 -5.97 0.02 9.29
N LEU A 36 -4.67 -0.16 9.44
CA LEU A 36 -3.93 -1.33 9.00
C LEU A 36 -3.19 -1.93 10.19
N PHE A 37 -3.05 -3.25 10.20
CA PHE A 37 -2.34 -3.97 11.24
C PHE A 37 -1.04 -4.56 10.70
N LYS A 38 0.10 -4.26 11.32
CA LYS A 38 1.44 -4.65 10.80
C LYS A 38 1.51 -6.16 10.51
N ALA A 39 0.97 -6.99 11.42
CA ALA A 39 0.95 -8.45 11.28
C ALA A 39 -0.12 -9.00 10.32
N ALA A 40 -0.96 -8.13 9.72
CA ALA A 40 -1.93 -8.49 8.71
C ALA A 40 -1.45 -8.20 7.27
N ARG A 41 -0.14 -8.01 7.08
CA ARG A 41 0.47 -7.89 5.73
C ARG A 41 0.11 -9.11 4.88
N GLY A 42 -0.28 -8.88 3.62
CA GLY A 42 -0.67 -9.93 2.67
C GLY A 42 -1.98 -10.65 2.99
N LYS A 43 -2.68 -10.29 4.07
CA LYS A 43 -3.99 -10.88 4.40
C LYS A 43 -5.10 -10.10 3.73
N ASP A 44 -6.08 -10.79 3.14
CA ASP A 44 -7.28 -10.18 2.58
C ASP A 44 -8.32 -9.84 3.67
N THR A 45 -7.93 -9.04 4.65
CA THR A 45 -8.80 -8.60 5.75
C THR A 45 -8.95 -7.07 5.76
N PRO A 46 -9.94 -6.51 6.50
CA PRO A 46 -10.10 -5.06 6.60
C PRO A 46 -8.86 -4.34 7.16
N LEU A 47 -8.10 -5.04 8.01
CA LEU A 47 -6.82 -4.58 8.59
C LEU A 47 -5.61 -4.94 7.73
N GLY A 48 -5.84 -5.68 6.65
CA GLY A 48 -4.83 -6.19 5.76
C GLY A 48 -4.27 -5.12 4.84
N TRP A 49 -3.02 -5.30 4.47
CA TRP A 49 -2.29 -4.33 3.66
C TRP A 49 -1.23 -4.97 2.80
N GLU A 50 -0.82 -4.24 1.78
CA GLU A 50 0.27 -4.60 0.87
C GLU A 50 1.13 -3.37 0.58
N ALA A 51 2.42 -3.59 0.34
CA ALA A 51 3.29 -2.57 -0.23
C ALA A 51 3.09 -2.53 -1.75
N HIS A 52 2.99 -1.32 -2.30
CA HIS A 52 2.77 -1.12 -3.72
C HIS A 52 3.67 -0.01 -4.27
N HIS A 53 3.99 -0.09 -5.56
CA HIS A 53 4.74 0.95 -6.25
C HIS A 53 3.86 2.17 -6.51
N VAL A 54 4.32 3.35 -6.09
CA VAL A 54 3.65 4.62 -6.41
C VAL A 54 3.63 4.83 -7.92
N THR A 55 4.78 4.61 -8.55
CA THR A 55 4.97 4.63 -10.01
C THR A 55 5.33 3.23 -10.48
N ALA A 56 4.45 2.63 -11.30
CA ALA A 56 4.70 1.33 -11.90
C ALA A 56 5.96 1.36 -12.78
N GLY A 57 6.83 0.35 -12.64
CA GLY A 57 8.12 0.28 -13.34
C GLY A 57 9.20 1.20 -12.77
N GLY A 58 8.91 1.97 -11.73
CA GLY A 58 9.91 2.74 -10.98
C GLY A 58 10.78 1.86 -10.07
N PRO A 59 11.87 2.41 -9.51
CA PRO A 59 12.80 1.65 -8.67
C PRO A 59 12.17 1.24 -7.33
N ASP A 60 12.66 0.15 -6.74
CA ASP A 60 12.23 -0.41 -5.45
C ASP A 60 12.73 0.42 -4.24
N THR A 61 12.48 1.72 -4.25
CA THR A 61 12.94 2.66 -3.22
C THR A 61 11.81 3.05 -2.27
N LEU A 62 12.16 3.50 -1.06
CA LEU A 62 11.22 4.02 -0.07
C LEU A 62 10.32 5.14 -0.62
N SER A 63 10.86 6.00 -1.47
CA SER A 63 10.06 7.08 -2.10
C SER A 63 9.05 6.57 -3.11
N ASN A 64 9.28 5.39 -3.70
CA ASN A 64 8.36 4.74 -4.63
C ASN A 64 7.52 3.63 -3.96
N CYS A 65 7.64 3.44 -2.64
CA CYS A 65 6.89 2.45 -1.87
C CYS A 65 5.75 3.14 -1.11
N GLU A 66 4.51 2.72 -1.38
CA GLU A 66 3.33 3.13 -0.63
C GLU A 66 2.65 1.94 0.05
N ILE A 67 2.05 2.19 1.21
CA ILE A 67 1.27 1.20 1.95
C ILE A 67 -0.21 1.37 1.62
N LEU A 68 -0.80 0.31 1.09
CA LEU A 68 -2.19 0.28 0.67
C LEU A 68 -2.98 -0.76 1.48
N CYS A 69 -4.22 -0.42 1.82
CA CYS A 69 -5.17 -1.44 2.27
C CYS A 69 -5.54 -2.36 1.11
N GLN A 70 -5.99 -3.58 1.40
CA GLN A 70 -6.35 -4.55 0.36
C GLN A 70 -7.40 -4.03 -0.63
N SER A 71 -8.36 -3.22 -0.17
CA SER A 71 -9.36 -2.62 -1.06
C SER A 71 -8.76 -1.60 -2.04
N CYS A 72 -7.75 -0.82 -1.61
CA CYS A 72 -7.06 0.13 -2.49
C CYS A 72 -6.07 -0.60 -3.39
N HIS A 73 -5.40 -1.63 -2.86
CA HIS A 73 -4.45 -2.45 -3.61
C HIS A 73 -5.12 -3.21 -4.75
N LYS A 74 -6.31 -3.78 -4.54
CA LYS A 74 -7.12 -4.43 -5.59
C LYS A 74 -7.57 -3.48 -6.71
N GLN A 75 -7.55 -2.18 -6.46
CA GLN A 75 -7.91 -1.15 -7.44
C GLN A 75 -6.69 -0.63 -8.21
N THR A 76 -5.48 -1.01 -7.83
CA THR A 76 -4.29 -0.63 -8.61
C THR A 76 -4.22 -1.50 -9.86
N GLY A 77 -3.91 -0.88 -11.01
CA GLY A 77 -3.94 -1.54 -12.31
C GLY A 77 -2.94 -2.69 -12.49
N SER A 78 -2.07 -2.96 -11.51
CA SER A 78 -1.19 -4.14 -11.49
C SER A 78 -1.82 -5.35 -10.81
N TYR A 79 -3.06 -5.27 -10.30
CA TYR A 79 -3.78 -6.43 -9.76
C TYR A 79 -4.39 -7.24 -10.92
N GLY A 80 -3.61 -8.19 -11.46
CA GLY A 80 -4.05 -9.13 -12.50
C GLY A 80 -3.31 -9.02 -13.84
N GLY A 81 -1.97 -9.07 -13.80
CA GLY A 81 -1.13 -9.37 -14.97
C GLY A 81 -0.55 -10.77 -14.88
#